data_AF-A0A749PIG8-F1
#
_entry.id   AF-A0A749PIG8-F1
#
_cell.length_a   1.000
_cell.length_b   1.000
_cell.length_c   1.000
_cell.angle_alpha   90.00
_cell.angle_beta   90.00
_cell.angle_gamma   90.00
#
_symmetry.space_group_name_H-M   'P 1'
#
loop_
_entity.id
_entity.type
_entity.pdbx_description
1 polymer ?
#
loop_
_entity_poly.entity_id
_entity_poly.type
_entity_poly.pdbx_seq_one_letter_code
_entity_poly.pdbx_strand_id
1 'polypeptide(L)' 'MSEQVSKQLENVQKLNAVINALCCSWVELEGEEIETLLSVASEYGESIKSWLKNKAEGEKPENNQEGTL' A
#
# COMPACT_ATOMS: atom_id res chain seq x y z
N MET A 1 -8.21 -11.40 -12.34
CA MET A 1 -7.35 -10.45 -11.59
C MET A 1 -6.42 -11.30 -10.74
N SER A 2 -5.11 -11.04 -10.68
CA SER A 2 -4.21 -11.87 -9.86
C SER A 2 -4.53 -11.67 -8.37
N GLU A 3 -4.38 -12.72 -7.57
CA GLU A 3 -4.67 -12.70 -6.13
C GLU A 3 -3.90 -11.58 -5.40
N GLN A 4 -2.68 -11.30 -5.86
CA GLN A 4 -1.86 -10.20 -5.37
C GLN A 4 -2.47 -8.82 -5.66
N VAL A 5 -3.05 -8.59 -6.84
CA VAL A 5 -3.71 -7.32 -7.18
C VAL A 5 -4.97 -7.14 -6.34
N SER A 6 -5.75 -8.20 -6.12
CA SER A 6 -6.94 -8.15 -5.26
C SER A 6 -6.59 -7.78 -3.81
N LYS A 7 -5.52 -8.36 -3.26
CA LYS A 7 -5.05 -8.05 -1.90
C LYS A 7 -4.58 -6.60 -1.76
N GLN A 8 -3.95 -6.03 -2.79
CA GLN A 8 -3.51 -4.64 -2.74
C GLN A 8 -4.66 -3.65 -2.91
N LEU A 9 -5.65 -3.99 -3.73
CA LEU A 9 -6.88 -3.22 -3.82
C LEU A 9 -7.58 -3.15 -2.46
N GLU A 10 -7.66 -4.28 -1.74
CA GLU A 10 -8.20 -4.34 -0.39
C GLU A 10 -7.39 -3.46 0.59
N ASN A 11 -6.05 -3.52 0.56
CA ASN A 11 -5.20 -2.67 1.40
C ASN A 11 -5.41 -1.17 1.11
N VAL A 12 -5.55 -0.77 -0.15
CA VAL A 12 -5.83 0.62 -0.54
C VAL A 12 -7.19 1.06 -0.01
N GLN A 13 -8.22 0.21 -0.14
CA GLN A 13 -9.55 0.51 0.37
C GLN A 13 -9.57 0.66 1.89
N LYS A 14 -8.86 -0.21 2.63
CA LYS A 14 -8.73 -0.12 4.09
C LYS A 14 -7.96 1.13 4.52
N LEU A 15 -6.84 1.44 3.87
CA LEU A 15 -6.09 2.67 4.13
C LEU A 15 -6.98 3.92 3.94
N ASN A 16 -7.76 3.95 2.86
CA ASN A 16 -8.68 5.06 2.58
C ASN A 16 -9.78 5.18 3.66
N ALA A 17 -10.31 4.07 4.15
CA ALA A 17 -11.29 4.08 5.25
C ALA A 17 -10.70 4.66 6.54
N VAL A 18 -9.46 4.27 6.88
CA VAL A 18 -8.75 4.80 8.06
C VAL A 18 -8.48 6.30 7.94
N ILE A 19 -8.01 6.76 6.78
CA ILE A 19 -7.78 8.19 6.52
C ILE A 19 -9.10 8.97 6.68
N ASN A 20 -10.20 8.46 6.14
CA ASN A 20 -11.50 9.13 6.26
C ASN A 20 -11.99 9.16 7.72
N ALA A 21 -11.82 8.08 8.48
CA ALA A 21 -12.17 8.06 9.90
C ALA A 21 -11.39 9.12 10.69
N LEU A 22 -10.07 9.21 10.43
CA LEU A 22 -9.23 10.25 11.01
C LEU A 22 -9.72 11.65 10.58
N CYS A 23 -9.96 11.90 9.30
CA CYS A 23 -10.42 13.22 8.84
C CYS A 23 -11.79 13.64 9.41
N CYS A 24 -12.72 12.71 9.59
CA CYS A 24 -14.07 13.03 10.06
C CYS A 24 -14.16 13.22 11.57
N SER A 25 -13.39 12.45 12.34
CA SER A 25 -13.58 12.34 13.79
C SER A 25 -12.33 12.60 14.61
N TRP A 26 -11.23 13.14 14.04
CA TRP A 26 -9.97 13.37 14.79
C TRP A 26 -10.17 14.12 16.12
N VAL A 27 -11.09 15.08 16.15
CA VAL A 27 -11.39 15.90 17.34
C VAL A 27 -12.20 15.17 18.41
N GLU A 28 -12.83 14.04 18.06
CA GLU A 28 -13.66 13.22 18.93
C GLU A 28 -12.94 11.93 19.39
N LEU A 29 -11.82 11.58 18.76
CA LEU A 29 -11.06 10.37 19.06
C LEU A 29 -10.14 10.58 20.27
N GLU A 30 -10.04 9.54 21.10
CA GLU A 30 -9.04 9.46 22.16
C GLU A 30 -7.64 9.18 21.58
N GLY A 31 -6.60 9.55 22.32
CA GLY A 31 -5.22 9.40 21.86
C GLY A 31 -4.85 7.97 21.47
N GLU A 32 -5.34 6.97 22.21
CA GLU A 32 -5.11 5.54 21.91
C GLU A 32 -5.77 5.11 20.59
N GLU A 33 -6.96 5.64 20.28
CA GLU A 33 -7.68 5.34 19.05
C GLU A 33 -6.97 5.95 17.84
N ILE A 34 -6.44 7.17 18.02
CA ILE A 34 -5.59 7.84 17.02
C ILE A 34 -4.32 7.03 16.75
N GLU A 35 -3.61 6.59 17.80
CA GLU A 35 -2.40 5.78 17.66
C GLU A 35 -2.68 4.45 16.95
N THR A 36 -3.81 3.82 17.27
CA THR A 36 -4.26 2.59 16.62
C THR A 36 -4.52 2.80 15.14
N LEU A 37 -5.26 3.85 14.78
CA LEU A 37 -5.57 4.17 13.38
C LEU A 37 -4.30 4.55 12.60
N LEU A 38 -3.36 5.29 13.21
CA LEU A 38 -2.08 5.61 12.59
C LEU A 38 -1.22 4.36 12.34
N SER A 39 -1.21 3.42 13.29
CA SER A 39 -0.51 2.14 13.13
C SER A 39 -1.06 1.35 11.95
N VAL A 40 -2.39 1.19 11.87
CA VAL A 40 -3.07 0.48 10.79
C VAL A 40 -2.84 1.16 9.43
N ALA A 41 -2.91 2.49 9.37
CA ALA A 41 -2.60 3.24 8.15
C ALA A 41 -1.16 3.01 7.68
N SER A 42 -0.22 2.97 8.63
CA SER A 42 1.20 2.73 8.33
C SER A 42 1.42 1.33 7.76
N GLU A 43 0.80 0.30 8.35
CA GLU A 43 0.91 -1.08 7.86
C GLU A 43 0.40 -1.23 6.42
N TYR A 44 -0.78 -0.68 6.10
CA TYR A 44 -1.31 -0.74 4.73
C TYR A 44 -0.46 0.08 3.76
N GLY A 45 0.00 1.26 4.18
CA GLY A 45 0.90 2.08 3.39
C GLY A 45 2.19 1.36 2.99
N GLU A 46 2.84 0.68 3.93
CA GLU A 46 4.05 -0.10 3.66
C GLU A 46 3.79 -1.32 2.77
N SER A 47 2.65 -2.00 2.95
CA SER A 47 2.27 -3.11 2.07
C SER A 47 2.12 -2.69 0.61
N ILE A 48 1.45 -1.55 0.37
CA ILE A 48 1.24 -0.99 -0.97
C ILE A 48 2.57 -0.52 -1.58
N LYS A 49 3.41 0.18 -0.81
CA LYS A 49 4.75 0.61 -1.26
C LYS A 49 5.61 -0.58 -1.69
N SER A 50 5.64 -1.64 -0.87
CA SER A 50 6.37 -2.87 -1.17
C SER A 50 5.89 -3.51 -2.46
N TRP A 51 4.57 -3.59 -2.67
CA TRP A 51 4.02 -4.12 -3.90
C TRP A 51 4.37 -3.27 -5.14
N LEU A 52 4.28 -1.95 -5.05
CA LEU A 52 4.66 -1.04 -6.14
C LEU A 52 6.13 -1.18 -6.51
N LYS A 53 7.01 -1.29 -5.50
CA LYS A 53 8.44 -1.49 -5.69
C LYS A 53 8.70 -2.82 -6.41
N ASN A 54 8.10 -3.90 -5.94
CA ASN A 54 8.25 -5.23 -6.56
C ASN A 54 7.73 -5.26 -8.00
N LYS A 55 6.62 -4.56 -8.29
CA LYS A 55 6.09 -4.42 -9.64
C LYS A 55 7.07 -3.67 -10.55
N ALA A 56 7.62 -2.55 -10.08
CA ALA A 56 8.58 -1.76 -10.83
C ALA A 56 9.91 -2.53 -11.07
N GLU A 57 10.32 -3.38 -10.14
CA GLU A 57 11.52 -4.21 -10.27
C GLU A 57 11.31 -5.41 -11.21
N GLY A 58 10.14 -6.04 -11.18
CA GLY A 58 9.75 -7.13 -12.09
C GLY A 58 9.45 -6.67 -13.52
N GLU A 59 9.25 -5.38 -13.75
CA GLU A 59 9.10 -4.76 -15.08
C GLU A 59 10.44 -4.31 -15.70
N LYS A 60 11.60 -4.56 -15.06
CA LYS A 60 12.90 -4.35 -15.72
C LYS A 60 13.00 -5.31 -16.91
N PRO A 61 13.08 -4.82 -18.16
CA PRO A 61 13.33 -5.70 -19.29
C PRO A 61 14.68 -6.37 -19.07
N GLU A 62 14.73 -7.70 -19.14
CA GLU A 62 15.96 -8.43 -19.38
C GLU A 62 16.46 -8.06 -20.79
N ASN A 63 17.05 -6.88 -20.92
CA ASN A 63 17.84 -6.51 -22.09
C ASN A 63 19.17 -7.26 -22.01
N ASN A 64 19.13 -8.56 -22.27
CA ASN A 64 20.29 -9.33 -22.70
C ASN A 64 19.96 -9.99 -24.04
N GLN A 65 19.55 -9.18 -25.03
CA GLN A 65 19.93 -9.44 -26.40
C GLN A 65 21.28 -8.76 -26.67
N GLU A 66 22.36 -9.33 -26.15
CA GLU A 66 23.66 -9.20 -26.82
C GLU A 66 23.80 -10.37 -27.78
N GLY A 67 23.15 -10.23 -28.94
CA GLY A 67 23.72 -10.80 -30.14
C GLY A 67 24.68 -9.78 -30.72
N THR A 68 25.98 -10.08 -30.81
CA THR A 68 26.87 -9.53 -31.83
C THR A 68 28.07 -10.46 -32.03
N LEU A 69 28.08 -11.06 -33.24
CA LEU A 69 29.16 -11.74 -33.98
C LEU A 69 29.65 -13.12 -33.50
#